data_AF-A0A966QDN7-F1
#
_entry.id   AF-A0A966QDN7-F1
#
_cell.length_a   1.000
_cell.length_b   1.000
_cell.length_c   1.000
_cell.angle_alpha   90.00
_cell.angle_beta   90.00
_cell.angle_gamma   90.00
#
_symmetry.space_group_name_H-M   'P 1'
#
loop_
_entity.id
_entity.type
_entity.pdbx_description
1 polymer ?
#
loop_
_entity_poly.entity_id
_entity_poly.type
_entity_poly.pdbx_seq_one_letter_code
_entity_poly.pdbx_strand_id
1 'polypeptide(L)' 'NVKQYVDGTGSMSFSITKVDSQTGEFAGVFTAIQPSDTDMGGKQAVDVKVSGEIYGRLEQA' A
#
# COMPACT_ATOMS: atom_id res chain seq x y z
N ASN A 1 28.98 -13.53 -9.28
CA ASN A 1 27.69 -12.85 -9.08
C ASN A 1 26.96 -13.48 -7.92
N VAL A 2 26.82 -12.75 -6.81
CA VAL A 2 26.02 -13.19 -5.65
C VAL A 2 24.69 -12.46 -5.74
N LYS A 3 23.60 -13.21 -5.93
CA LYS A 3 22.24 -12.68 -5.92
C LYS A 3 21.76 -12.64 -4.48
N GLN A 4 21.12 -11.55 -4.06
CA GLN A 4 20.65 -11.37 -2.69
C GLN A 4 19.14 -11.18 -2.65
N TYR A 5 18.50 -11.78 -1.63
CA TYR A 5 17.13 -11.47 -1.27
C TYR A 5 17.14 -10.23 -0.39
N VAL A 6 16.47 -9.17 -0.84
CA VAL A 6 16.37 -7.91 -0.11
C VAL A 6 14.91 -7.78 0.32
N ASP A 7 14.65 -7.86 1.62
CA ASP A 7 13.34 -7.54 2.17
C ASP A 7 13.13 -6.03 2.25
N GLY A 8 11.88 -5.60 2.12
CA GLY A 8 11.50 -4.21 2.16
C GLY A 8 10.19 -4.06 2.92
N THR A 9 10.13 -3.07 3.81
CA THR A 9 8.90 -2.73 4.52
C THR A 9 8.28 -1.49 3.89
N GLY A 10 7.01 -1.57 3.51
CA GLY A 10 6.24 -0.42 3.05
C GLY A 10 5.40 0.19 4.16
N SER A 11 5.06 1.47 4.03
CA SER A 11 4.09 2.15 4.91
C SER A 11 2.88 2.56 4.09
N MET A 12 1.68 2.35 4.63
CA MET A 12 0.43 2.69 3.97
C MET A 12 -0.46 3.50 4.90
N SER A 13 -0.91 4.64 4.41
CA SER A 13 -1.83 5.55 5.10
C SER A 13 -3.17 5.57 4.38
N PHE A 14 -4.24 5.42 5.15
CA PHE A 14 -5.61 5.48 4.64
C PHE A 14 -6.31 6.73 5.17
N SER A 15 -6.89 7.49 4.25
CA SER A 15 -7.69 8.67 4.55
C SER A 15 -9.12 8.41 4.10
N ILE A 16 -9.99 8.04 5.04
CA ILE A 16 -11.40 7.77 4.76
C ILE A 16 -12.16 9.09 4.64
N THR A 17 -12.84 9.28 3.51
CA THR A 17 -13.56 10.54 3.20
C THR A 17 -15.07 10.35 3.18
N LYS A 18 -15.56 9.13 2.92
CA LYS A 18 -16.97 8.79 2.91
C LYS A 18 -17.21 7.52 3.72
N VAL A 19 -18.23 7.54 4.55
CA VAL A 19 -18.69 6.40 5.33
C VAL A 19 -20.21 6.31 5.20
N ASP A 20 -20.70 5.16 4.78
CA ASP A 20 -22.11 4.79 4.82
C ASP A 20 -22.33 3.83 6.01
N SER A 21 -22.96 4.37 7.06
CA SER A 21 -23.23 3.61 8.28
C SER A 21 -24.38 2.60 8.12
N GLN A 22 -25.22 2.71 7.09
CA GLN A 22 -26.35 1.78 6.89
C GLN A 22 -25.88 0.47 6.26
N THR A 23 -24.93 0.53 5.33
CA THR A 23 -24.39 -0.63 4.61
C THR A 23 -23.01 -1.08 5.11
N GLY A 24 -22.38 -0.28 5.98
CA GLY A 24 -21.03 -0.52 6.48
C GLY A 24 -19.95 -0.19 5.46
N GLU A 25 -20.27 0.53 4.39
CA GLU A 25 -19.35 0.86 3.31
C GLU A 25 -18.52 2.11 3.67
N PHE A 26 -17.26 2.13 3.24
CA PHE A 26 -16.40 3.29 3.34
C PHE A 26 -15.59 3.47 2.07
N ALA A 27 -15.34 4.72 1.72
CA ALA A 27 -14.48 5.08 0.61
C ALA A 27 -13.51 6.18 1.03
N GLY A 28 -12.36 6.22 0.39
CA GLY A 28 -11.30 7.15 0.74
C GLY A 28 -10.17 7.16 -0.27
N VAL A 29 -9.07 7.78 0.14
CA VAL A 29 -7.82 7.82 -0.60
C VAL A 29 -6.77 7.09 0.22
N PHE A 30 -5.94 6.29 -0.42
CA PHE A 30 -4.78 5.68 0.21
C PHE A 30 -3.49 6.25 -0.37
N THR A 31 -2.44 6.25 0.45
CA THR A 31 -1.08 6.54 0.03
C THR A 31 -0.17 5.47 0.61
N ALA A 32 0.50 4.71 -0.25
CA ALA A 32 1.49 3.72 0.12
C ALA A 32 2.88 4.17 -0.35
N ILE A 33 3.89 3.95 0.48
CA ILE A 33 5.29 4.16 0.14
C ILE A 33 5.98 2.81 0.34
N GLN A 34 6.59 2.28 -0.72
CA GLN A 34 7.29 1.01 -0.68
C GLN A 34 8.56 1.04 -1.55
N PRO A 35 9.59 0.26 -1.20
CA PRO A 35 10.78 0.14 -2.03
C PRO A 35 10.49 -0.55 -3.36
N SER A 36 11.16 -0.11 -4.43
CA SER A 36 11.12 -0.73 -5.74
C SER A 36 11.91 -2.04 -5.81
N ASP A 37 11.75 -2.76 -6.92
CA ASP A 37 12.61 -3.90 -7.24
C ASP A 37 14.10 -3.51 -7.24
N THR A 38 14.92 -4.40 -6.67
CA THR A 38 16.37 -4.24 -6.54
C THR A 38 17.16 -5.13 -7.51
N ASP A 39 16.50 -5.86 -8.42
CA ASP A 39 17.11 -6.87 -9.29
C ASP A 39 17.98 -7.87 -8.51
N MET A 40 17.41 -8.41 -7.41
CA MET A 40 18.11 -9.27 -6.45
C MET A 40 19.39 -8.63 -5.90
N GLY A 41 19.29 -7.34 -5.55
CA GLY A 41 20.37 -6.48 -5.04
C GLY A 41 21.44 -6.11 -6.06
N GLY A 42 21.12 -6.16 -7.35
CA GLY A 42 21.91 -5.58 -8.42
C GLY A 42 21.73 -4.06 -8.56
N LYS A 43 20.67 -3.50 -7.97
CA LYS A 43 20.33 -2.07 -7.99
C LYS A 43 19.83 -1.62 -6.61
N GLN A 44 20.02 -0.33 -6.31
CA GLN A 44 19.41 0.27 -5.12
C GLN A 44 17.90 0.41 -5.31
N ALA A 45 17.12 0.07 -4.28
CA ALA A 45 15.69 0.32 -4.25
C ALA A 45 15.43 1.83 -4.26
N VAL A 46 14.43 2.26 -5.00
CA VAL A 46 13.89 3.63 -4.91
C VAL A 46 12.54 3.60 -4.23
N ASP A 47 12.21 4.65 -3.48
CA ASP A 47 10.92 4.76 -2.83
C ASP A 47 9.83 5.08 -3.86
N VAL A 48 8.86 4.17 -3.98
CA VAL A 48 7.70 4.31 -4.85
C VAL A 48 6.51 4.73 -4.01
N LYS A 49 6.00 5.93 -4.30
CA LYS A 49 4.73 6.41 -3.75
C LYS A 49 3.58 6.00 -4.67
N VAL A 50 2.70 5.15 -4.16
CA VAL A 50 1.44 4.77 -4.80
C VAL A 50 0.31 5.54 -4.12
N SER A 51 -0.55 6.18 -4.90
CA SER A 51 -1.73 6.88 -4.39
C SER A 51 -2.93 6.51 -5.22
N GLY A 52 -4.07 6.29 -4.58
CA GLY A 52 -5.28 5.86 -5.26
C GLY A 52 -6.50 5.95 -4.36
N GLU A 53 -7.65 5.59 -4.92
CA GLU A 53 -8.91 5.50 -4.19
C GLU A 53 -9.05 4.11 -3.59
N ILE A 54 -9.64 4.04 -2.41
CA ILE A 54 -9.99 2.78 -1.75
C ILE A 54 -11.48 2.76 -1.46
N TYR A 55 -12.07 1.59 -1.62
CA TYR A 55 -13.41 1.27 -1.17
C TYR A 55 -13.34 -0.03 -0.35
N GLY A 56 -14.08 -0.07 0.75
CA GLY A 56 -14.21 -1.24 1.60
C GLY A 56 -15.59 -1.31 2.21
N ARG A 57 -15.98 -2.51 2.61
CA ARG A 57 -17.23 -2.76 3.33
C ARG A 57 -16.92 -3.55 4.58
N LEU A 58 -17.43 -3.06 5.71
CA LEU A 58 -17.31 -3.72 6.99
C LEU A 58 -18.42 -4.77 7.11
N GLU A 59 -18.04 -6.04 7.17
CA GLU A 59 -18.93 -7.16 7.47
C GLU A 59 -18.53 -7.79 8.81
N GLN A 60 -19.53 -8.28 9.56
CA GLN A 60 -19.29 -8.97 10.83
C GLN A 60 -18.70 -10.35 10.54
N ALA A 61 -17.55 -10.65 11.16
CA ALA A 61 -16.80 -11.90 10.97
C ALA A 61 -17.47 -13.12 11.61
#